data_AF-A0A3B7PT08-F1
#
_entry.id   AF-A0A3B7PT08-F1
#
_cell.length_a   1.000
_cell.length_b   1.000
_cell.length_c   1.000
_cell.angle_alpha   90.00
_cell.angle_beta   90.00
_cell.angle_gamma   90.00
#
_symmetry.space_group_name_H-M   'P 1'
#
loop_
_entity.id
_entity.type
_entity.pdbx_description
1 polymer ?
#
loop_
_entity_poly.entity_id
_entity_poly.type
_entity_poly.pdbx_seq_one_letter_code
_entity_poly.pdbx_strand_id
1 'polypeptide(L)'
;MLEFHKEVGTLFGLTEQQSARLEQGLKQLEQEFSAAPDAGDSAFAARFYQKFEQLAAQNGLSEHDIEPCVNVLYFHEGHQQLVSYIVPSYYNSGGDREVFADTYQLMMEAQQQSS
;
A
#
# COMPACT_ATOMS: atom_id res chain seq x y z
N MET A 1 1.78 4.13 -17.11
CA MET A 1 1.86 2.66 -17.08
C MET A 1 3.27 2.13 -17.27
N LEU A 2 4.10 2.64 -18.20
CA LEU A 2 5.53 2.24 -18.28
C LEU A 2 6.37 2.73 -17.10
N GLU A 3 6.02 3.88 -16.50
CA GLU A 3 6.78 4.51 -15.41
C GLU A 3 6.70 3.69 -14.12
N PHE A 4 5.48 3.37 -13.66
CA PHE A 4 5.26 2.49 -12.51
C PHE A 4 5.95 1.13 -12.65
N HIS A 5 5.92 0.53 -13.85
CA HIS A 5 6.66 -0.72 -14.07
C HIS A 5 8.17 -0.54 -13.84
N LYS A 6 8.77 0.54 -14.35
CA LYS A 6 10.21 0.81 -14.17
C LYS A 6 10.57 1.10 -12.72
N GLU A 7 9.77 1.90 -12.04
CA GLU A 7 10.08 2.39 -10.69
C GLU A 7 9.73 1.40 -9.58
N VAL A 8 8.65 0.64 -9.76
CA VAL A 8 8.13 -0.30 -8.76
C VAL A 8 8.21 -1.72 -9.28
N GLY A 9 7.61 -1.99 -10.44
CA GLY A 9 7.45 -3.36 -10.96
C GLY A 9 8.75 -4.15 -11.13
N THR A 10 9.82 -3.52 -11.63
CA THR A 10 11.12 -4.19 -11.84
C THR A 10 11.79 -4.62 -10.54
N LEU A 11 11.56 -3.92 -9.43
CA LEU A 11 12.12 -4.25 -8.11
C LEU A 11 11.60 -5.59 -7.59
N PHE A 12 10.40 -5.97 -8.02
CA PHE A 12 9.70 -7.19 -7.62
C PHE A 12 9.66 -8.24 -8.73
N GLY A 13 10.39 -8.03 -9.83
CA GLY A 13 10.41 -8.95 -10.98
C GLY A 13 9.06 -9.06 -11.70
N LEU A 14 8.17 -8.07 -11.56
CA LEU A 14 6.87 -8.06 -12.22
C LEU A 14 7.04 -7.78 -13.71
N THR A 15 6.22 -8.40 -14.54
CA THR A 15 6.08 -7.99 -15.94
C THR A 15 5.40 -6.62 -16.06
N GLU A 16 5.53 -5.97 -17.22
CA GLU A 16 4.79 -4.73 -17.53
C GLU A 16 3.28 -4.89 -17.30
N GLN A 17 2.71 -6.04 -17.70
CA GLN A 17 1.28 -6.31 -17.57
C GLN A 17 0.86 -6.47 -16.10
N GLN A 18 1.64 -7.18 -15.29
CA GLN A 18 1.39 -7.30 -13.84
C GLN A 18 1.52 -5.94 -13.16
N SER A 19 2.53 -5.15 -13.53
CA SER A 19 2.76 -3.83 -12.98
C SER A 19 1.61 -2.88 -13.30
N ALA A 20 1.10 -2.88 -14.54
CA ALA A 20 -0.04 -2.06 -14.94
C ALA A 20 -1.34 -2.44 -14.20
N ARG A 21 -1.58 -3.74 -14.00
CA ARG A 21 -2.74 -4.25 -13.24
C ARG A 21 -2.63 -3.89 -11.76
N LEU A 22 -1.44 -4.02 -11.18
CA LEU A 22 -1.17 -3.60 -9.81
C LEU A 22 -1.40 -2.09 -9.65
N GLU A 23 -0.79 -1.25 -10.50
CA GLU A 23 -0.96 0.21 -10.47
C GLU A 23 -2.44 0.61 -10.54
N GLN A 24 -3.21 0.00 -11.44
CA GLN A 24 -4.64 0.26 -11.57
C GLN A 24 -5.42 -0.16 -10.32
N GLY A 25 -5.13 -1.34 -9.78
CA GLY A 25 -5.78 -1.84 -8.57
C GLY A 25 -5.46 -1.00 -7.33
N LEU A 26 -4.23 -0.52 -7.21
CA LEU A 26 -3.80 0.37 -6.12
C LEU A 26 -4.57 1.70 -6.15
N LYS A 27 -4.70 2.30 -7.33
CA LYS A 27 -5.52 3.52 -7.53
C LYS A 27 -6.99 3.28 -7.20
N GLN A 28 -7.52 2.12 -7.56
CA GLN A 28 -8.90 1.77 -7.23
C GLN A 28 -9.09 1.59 -5.71
N LEU A 29 -8.14 0.94 -5.02
CA LEU A 29 -8.17 0.81 -3.56
C LEU A 29 -8.13 2.17 -2.86
N GLU A 30 -7.29 3.10 -3.34
CA GLU A 30 -7.22 4.46 -2.78
C GLU A 30 -8.56 5.19 -2.88
N GLN A 31 -9.23 5.07 -4.04
CA GLN A 31 -10.55 5.65 -4.26
C GLN A 31 -11.62 5.00 -3.37
N GLU A 32 -11.60 3.66 -3.24
CA GLU A 32 -12.51 2.92 -2.38
C GLU A 32 -12.37 3.34 -0.91
N PHE A 33 -11.14 3.51 -0.41
CA PHE A 33 -10.89 3.98 0.95
C PHE A 33 -11.39 5.42 1.14
N SER A 34 -11.06 6.32 0.20
CA SER A 34 -11.43 7.73 0.27
C SER A 34 -12.95 7.96 0.21
N ALA A 35 -13.69 7.06 -0.42
CA ALA A 35 -15.15 7.11 -0.52
C ALA A 35 -15.87 6.39 0.64
N ALA A 36 -15.15 5.65 1.48
CA ALA A 36 -15.75 4.84 2.53
C ALA A 36 -16.15 5.69 3.76
N PRO A 37 -17.44 5.74 4.13
CA PRO A 37 -17.89 6.47 5.32
C PRO A 37 -17.45 5.79 6.64
N ASP A 38 -17.12 4.50 6.57
CA ASP A 38 -16.70 3.63 7.66
C ASP A 38 -15.18 3.41 7.70
N ALA A 39 -14.38 4.28 7.08
CA ALA A 39 -12.91 4.16 7.02
C ALA A 39 -12.21 4.06 8.40
N GLY A 40 -12.87 4.51 9.48
CA GLY A 40 -12.37 4.40 10.85
C GLY A 40 -12.74 3.09 11.56
N ASP A 41 -13.52 2.20 10.95
CA ASP A 41 -13.97 0.94 11.54
C ASP A 41 -12.91 -0.18 11.38
N SER A 42 -12.70 -0.96 12.43
CA SER A 42 -11.70 -2.05 12.41
C SER A 42 -12.05 -3.16 11.42
N ALA A 43 -13.34 -3.47 11.24
CA ALA A 43 -13.75 -4.47 10.25
C ALA A 43 -13.61 -3.94 8.82
N PHE A 44 -13.78 -2.63 8.60
CA PHE A 44 -13.41 -2.00 7.32
C PHE A 44 -11.90 -2.10 7.08
N ALA A 45 -11.07 -1.72 8.06
CA ALA A 45 -9.61 -1.78 7.97
C ALA A 45 -9.11 -3.18 7.60
N ALA A 46 -9.62 -4.22 8.26
CA ALA A 46 -9.28 -5.62 7.94
C ALA A 46 -9.65 -6.00 6.50
N ARG A 47 -10.86 -5.64 6.05
CA ARG A 47 -11.32 -5.91 4.67
C ARG A 47 -10.48 -5.15 3.64
N PHE A 48 -10.13 -3.90 3.92
CA PHE A 48 -9.32 -3.09 3.04
C PHE A 48 -7.90 -3.66 2.89
N TYR A 49 -7.24 -3.96 4.01
CA TYR A 49 -5.91 -4.56 4.00
C TYR A 49 -5.89 -5.91 3.28
N GLN A 50 -6.89 -6.76 3.53
CA GLN A 50 -7.03 -8.04 2.83
C GLN A 50 -7.17 -7.86 1.31
N LYS A 51 -7.90 -6.84 0.82
CA LYS A 51 -7.98 -6.55 -0.62
C LYS A 51 -6.64 -6.14 -1.20
N PHE A 52 -5.84 -5.37 -0.46
CA PHE A 52 -4.49 -5.01 -0.86
C PHE A 52 -3.59 -6.25 -0.99
N GLU A 53 -3.58 -7.13 0.02
CA GLU A 53 -2.81 -8.38 -0.04
C GLU A 53 -3.24 -9.28 -1.22
N GLN A 54 -4.54 -9.40 -1.45
CA GLN A 54 -5.07 -10.15 -2.59
C GLN A 54 -4.65 -9.55 -3.93
N LEU A 55 -4.69 -8.21 -4.06
CA LEU A 55 -4.23 -7.53 -5.25
C LEU A 55 -2.74 -7.78 -5.49
N ALA A 56 -1.92 -7.70 -4.44
CA ALA A 56 -0.49 -7.96 -4.51
C ALA A 56 -0.22 -9.40 -4.98
N ALA A 57 -0.84 -10.38 -4.32
CA ALA A 57 -0.70 -11.81 -4.66
C ALA A 57 -1.15 -12.13 -6.09
N GLN A 58 -2.27 -11.58 -6.54
CA GLN A 58 -2.78 -11.77 -7.91
C GLN A 58 -1.85 -11.23 -8.99
N ASN A 59 -0.99 -10.26 -8.64
CA ASN A 59 -0.03 -9.67 -9.56
C ASN A 59 1.40 -10.21 -9.40
N GLY A 60 1.61 -11.21 -8.55
CA GLY A 60 2.87 -11.95 -8.45
C GLY A 60 3.77 -11.55 -7.28
N LEU A 61 3.29 -10.71 -6.35
CA LEU A 61 3.99 -10.41 -5.11
C LEU A 61 3.72 -11.53 -4.08
N SER A 62 4.74 -11.94 -3.35
CA SER A 62 4.64 -12.84 -2.22
C SER A 62 4.43 -12.06 -0.90
N GLU A 63 4.13 -12.77 0.18
CA GLU A 63 4.03 -12.18 1.53
C GLU A 63 5.31 -11.45 1.94
N HIS A 64 6.49 -11.96 1.53
CA HIS A 64 7.78 -11.33 1.79
C HIS A 64 8.02 -10.04 1.00
N ASP A 65 7.26 -9.82 -0.09
CA ASP A 65 7.37 -8.62 -0.90
C ASP A 65 6.46 -7.49 -0.40
N ILE A 66 5.54 -7.76 0.54
CA ILE A 66 4.54 -6.80 1.00
C ILE A 66 5.18 -5.61 1.71
N GLU A 67 6.02 -5.85 2.72
CA GLU A 67 6.73 -4.79 3.44
C GLU A 67 7.59 -3.93 2.51
N PRO A 68 8.49 -4.49 1.68
CA PRO A 68 9.27 -3.70 0.74
C PRO A 68 8.40 -2.97 -0.29
N CYS A 69 7.30 -3.57 -0.75
CA CYS A 69 6.36 -2.92 -1.69
C CYS A 69 5.70 -1.70 -1.06
N VAL A 70 5.19 -1.82 0.17
CA VAL A 70 4.60 -0.69 0.90
C VAL A 70 5.62 0.44 1.10
N ASN A 71 6.87 0.09 1.41
CA ASN A 71 7.95 1.08 1.55
C ASN A 71 8.25 1.80 0.21
N VAL A 72 8.39 1.06 -0.90
CA VAL A 72 8.61 1.65 -2.23
C VAL A 72 7.44 2.56 -2.64
N LEU A 73 6.20 2.11 -2.41
CA LEU A 73 5.00 2.89 -2.72
C LEU A 73 4.93 4.19 -1.91
N TYR A 74 5.49 4.22 -0.69
CA TYR A 74 5.53 5.42 0.13
C TYR A 74 6.41 6.52 -0.46
N PHE A 75 7.46 6.15 -1.21
CA PHE A 75 8.33 7.09 -1.89
C PHE A 75 7.87 7.43 -3.31
N HIS A 76 6.86 6.74 -3.83
CA HIS A 76 6.32 6.99 -5.16
C HIS A 76 5.23 8.07 -5.09
N GLU A 77 5.42 9.20 -5.78
CA GLU A 77 4.54 10.39 -5.68
C GLU A 77 3.05 10.09 -5.88
N GLY A 78 2.72 9.15 -6.77
CA GLY A 78 1.33 8.75 -7.04
C GLY A 78 0.66 7.79 -6.04
N HIS A 79 1.36 7.31 -5.00
CA HIS A 79 0.83 6.26 -4.09
C HIS A 79 1.10 6.51 -2.60
N GLN A 80 1.71 7.65 -2.23
CA GLN A 80 1.98 7.97 -0.83
C GLN A 80 0.70 7.99 0.03
N GLN A 81 -0.39 8.53 -0.53
CA GLN A 81 -1.68 8.60 0.13
C GLN A 81 -2.23 7.20 0.42
N LEU A 82 -2.18 6.29 -0.55
CA LEU A 82 -2.57 4.90 -0.36
C LEU A 82 -1.79 4.22 0.77
N VAL A 83 -0.48 4.45 0.87
CA VAL A 83 0.32 3.88 1.98
C VAL A 83 -0.14 4.41 3.34
N SER A 84 -0.54 5.69 3.40
CA SER A 84 -1.13 6.27 4.61
C SER A 84 -2.45 5.61 5.03
N TYR A 85 -3.08 4.83 4.15
CA TYR A 85 -4.26 4.02 4.46
C TYR A 85 -3.90 2.57 4.77
N ILE A 86 -2.97 1.97 4.02
CA ILE A 86 -2.55 0.56 4.17
C ILE A 86 -1.97 0.31 5.56
N VAL A 87 -0.98 1.12 5.97
CA VAL A 87 -0.25 0.87 7.22
C VAL A 87 -1.17 0.96 8.45
N PRO A 88 -1.98 2.02 8.64
CA PRO A 88 -2.94 2.06 9.75
C PRO A 88 -4.00 0.97 9.65
N SER A 89 -4.44 0.59 8.45
CA SER A 89 -5.44 -0.47 8.29
C SER A 89 -4.93 -1.83 8.77
N TYR A 90 -3.67 -2.14 8.45
CA TYR A 90 -3.01 -3.35 8.95
C TYR A 90 -2.94 -3.38 10.48
N TYR A 91 -2.52 -2.28 11.10
CA TYR A 91 -2.45 -2.20 12.56
C TYR A 91 -3.84 -2.26 13.21
N ASN A 92 -4.84 -1.59 12.62
CA ASN A 92 -6.21 -1.59 13.10
C ASN A 92 -6.92 -2.93 12.90
N SER A 93 -6.42 -3.79 12.01
CA SER A 93 -6.89 -5.18 11.85
C SER A 93 -6.18 -6.16 12.79
N GLY A 94 -5.29 -5.69 13.67
CA GLY A 94 -4.53 -6.53 14.60
C GLY A 94 -3.20 -7.07 14.04
N GLY A 95 -2.70 -6.46 12.96
CA GLY A 95 -1.40 -6.76 12.39
C GLY A 95 -0.23 -6.41 13.32
N ASP A 96 0.91 -7.02 13.07
CA ASP A 96 2.11 -6.85 13.88
C ASP A 96 2.74 -5.46 13.63
N ARG A 97 2.90 -4.67 14.70
CA ARG A 97 3.43 -3.32 14.59
C ARG A 97 4.88 -3.26 14.11
N GLU A 98 5.61 -4.38 14.15
CA GLU A 98 6.98 -4.44 13.67
C GLU A 98 7.07 -4.47 12.13
N VAL A 99 6.05 -5.00 11.41
CA VAL A 99 6.11 -5.25 9.96
C VAL A 99 6.21 -3.98 9.12
N PHE A 100 5.61 -2.85 9.56
CA PHE A 100 5.74 -1.58 8.85
C PHE A 100 6.29 -0.48 9.76
N ALA A 101 7.05 -0.84 10.81
CA ALA A 101 7.53 0.12 11.80
C ALA A 101 8.33 1.27 11.16
N ASP A 102 9.24 0.94 10.24
CA ASP A 102 10.08 1.92 9.54
C ASP A 102 9.24 2.86 8.67
N THR A 103 8.36 2.31 7.82
CA THR A 103 7.47 3.12 6.96
C THR A 103 6.55 4.00 7.81
N TYR A 104 6.02 3.48 8.91
CA TYR A 104 5.17 4.26 9.82
C TYR A 104 5.94 5.40 10.48
N GLN A 105 7.20 5.17 10.90
CA GLN A 105 8.02 6.23 11.47
C GLN A 105 8.28 7.35 10.46
N LEU A 106 8.61 7.00 9.21
CA LEU A 106 8.78 7.98 8.13
C LEU A 106 7.53 8.82 7.90
N MET A 107 6.35 8.19 7.90
CA MET A 107 5.06 8.89 7.82
C MET A 107 4.88 9.90 8.96
N MET A 108 5.23 9.51 10.19
CA MET A 108 5.11 10.39 11.36
C MET A 108 6.10 11.55 11.33
N GLU A 109 7.32 11.33 10.86
CA GLU A 109 8.35 12.37 10.70
C GLU A 109 7.93 13.41 9.64
N ALA A 110 7.39 12.96 8.51
CA ALA A 110 6.88 13.83 7.46
C ALA A 110 5.73 14.75 7.94
N GLN A 111 4.84 14.22 8.79
CA GLN A 111 3.75 15.01 9.38
C GLN A 111 4.26 16.07 10.37
N GLN A 112 5.28 15.75 11.17
CA GLN A 112 5.87 16.68 12.14
C GLN A 112 6.64 17.83 11.47
N GLN A 113 7.29 17.60 10.33
CA GLN A 113 8.00 18.64 9.58
C GLN A 113 7.07 19.59 8.80
N SER A 114 5.82 19.18 8.60
CA SER A 114 4.80 19.97 7.88
C SER A 114 3.98 20.88 8.81
N SER A 115 4.31 20.90 10.12
CA SER A 115 3.60 21.63 11.18
C SER A 115 4.34 22.88 11.64
#